data_AF-A0A0F8Z7R5-F1
#
_entry.id   AF-A0A0F8Z7R5-F1
#
_cell.length_a   1.000
_cell.length_b   1.000
_cell.length_c   1.000
_cell.angle_alpha   90.00
_cell.angle_beta   90.00
_cell.angle_gamma   90.00
#
_symmetry.space_group_name_H-M   'P 1'
#
loop_
_entity.id
_entity.type
_entity.pdbx_description
1 polymer ?
#
loop_
_entity_poly.entity_id
_entity_poly.type
_entity_poly.pdbx_seq_one_letter_code
_entity_poly.pdbx_strand_id
1 'polypeptide(L)' 'RQAYVGARYDTAYKITAEELKYLARCVELLRDQTQTSCEKKMTSFVENH' A
#
# COMPACT_ATOMS: atom_id res chain seq x y z
N ARG A 1 5.99 -6.08 -9.28
CA ARG A 1 7.41 -6.02 -9.75
C ARG A 1 7.59 -5.15 -11.00
N GLN A 2 6.66 -5.16 -11.97
CA GLN A 2 6.82 -4.40 -13.22
C GLN A 2 6.91 -2.87 -13.06
N ALA A 3 6.09 -2.23 -12.21
CA ALA A 3 6.17 -0.77 -12.04
C ALA A 3 7.50 -0.28 -11.43
N TYR A 4 8.03 -0.99 -10.42
CA TYR A 4 9.29 -0.61 -9.74
C TYR A 4 10.53 -0.73 -10.65
N VAL A 5 10.50 -1.66 -11.61
CA VAL A 5 11.59 -1.89 -12.57
C VAL A 5 11.36 -1.08 -13.86
N GLY A 6 10.15 -1.11 -14.40
CA GLY A 6 9.77 -0.40 -15.62
C GLY A 6 9.85 1.11 -15.49
N ALA A 7 9.30 1.71 -14.43
CA ALA A 7 9.39 3.17 -14.25
C ALA A 7 10.83 3.68 -14.06
N ARG A 8 11.78 2.79 -13.70
CA ARG A 8 13.18 3.15 -13.43
C ARG A 8 14.12 2.87 -14.60
N TYR A 9 13.82 1.87 -15.43
CA TYR A 9 14.72 1.38 -16.47
C TYR A 9 14.07 1.25 -17.86
N ASP A 10 12.76 1.47 -17.99
CA ASP A 10 12.04 1.44 -19.25
C ASP A 10 11.43 2.82 -19.57
N THR A 11 12.01 3.50 -20.57
CA THR A 11 11.55 4.82 -21.02
C THR A 11 10.17 4.79 -21.69
N ALA A 12 9.67 3.62 -22.06
CA ALA A 12 8.34 3.43 -22.67
C ALA A 12 7.26 3.09 -21.65
N TYR A 13 7.61 2.90 -20.36
CA TYR A 13 6.62 2.66 -19.32
C TYR A 13 5.70 3.88 -19.18
N LYS A 14 4.40 3.67 -19.41
CA LYS A 14 3.37 4.70 -19.28
C LYS A 14 2.30 4.19 -18.33
N ILE A 15 1.94 5.05 -17.39
CA ILE A 15 0.80 4.89 -16.51
C ILE A 15 -0.10 6.11 -16.67
N THR A 16 -1.40 5.89 -16.75
CA THR A 16 -2.36 6.98 -16.85
C THR A 16 -2.60 7.61 -15.48
N ALA A 17 -3.08 8.86 -15.47
CA ALA A 17 -3.44 9.54 -14.22
C ALA A 17 -4.57 8.79 -13.46
N GLU A 18 -5.45 8.09 -14.17
CA GLU A 18 -6.53 7.32 -13.57
C GLU A 18 -6.01 6.06 -12.87
N GLU A 19 -5.14 5.30 -13.53
CA GLU A 19 -4.47 4.14 -12.93
C GLU A 19 -3.64 4.55 -11.71
N LEU A 20 -2.95 5.69 -11.79
CA LEU A 20 -2.17 6.21 -10.67
C LEU A 20 -3.07 6.60 -9.47
N LYS A 21 -4.21 7.26 -9.73
CA LYS A 21 -5.21 7.59 -8.69
C LYS A 21 -5.80 6.34 -8.06
N TYR A 22 -6.09 5.32 -8.87
CA TYR A 22 -6.57 4.03 -8.37
C TYR A 22 -5.54 3.37 -7.44
N LEU A 23 -4.28 3.32 -7.86
CA LEU A 23 -3.20 2.77 -7.03
C LEU A 23 -2.99 3.56 -5.74
N ALA A 24 -3.07 4.90 -5.79
CA ALA A 24 -2.99 5.73 -4.59
C ALA A 24 -4.07 5.37 -3.57
N ARG A 25 -5.33 5.24 -4.02
CA ARG A 25 -6.44 4.80 -3.17
C ARG A 25 -6.19 3.40 -2.58
N CYS A 26 -5.67 2.46 -3.37
CA CYS A 26 -5.36 1.11 -2.87
C CYS A 26 -4.29 1.15 -1.77
N VAL A 27 -3.26 1.99 -1.92
CA VAL A 27 -2.20 2.17 -0.92
C VAL A 27 -2.75 2.77 0.37
N GLU A 28 -3.63 3.76 0.27
CA GLU A 28 -4.30 4.35 1.44
C GLU A 28 -5.11 3.30 2.21
N LEU A 29 -5.97 2.55 1.50
CA LEU A 29 -6.77 1.48 2.11
C LEU A 29 -5.90 0.43 2.81
N LEU A 30 -4.81 0.01 2.16
CA LEU A 30 -3.90 -0.97 2.73
C LEU A 30 -3.23 -0.46 4.00
N ARG A 31 -2.82 0.82 4.02
CA ARG A 31 -2.19 1.45 5.19
C ARG A 31 -3.15 1.48 6.37
N ASP A 32 -4.38 1.92 6.14
CA ASP A 32 -5.38 2.07 7.19
C ASP A 32 -5.80 0.72 7.78
N GLN A 33 -5.96 -0.30 6.92
CA GLN A 33 -6.20 -1.68 7.34
C GLN A 33 -5.03 -2.23 8.16
N THR A 34 -3.80 -2.01 7.70
CA THR A 34 -2.60 -2.48 8.39
C THR A 34 -2.47 -1.84 9.76
N GLN A 35 -2.67 -0.52 9.86
CA GLN A 35 -2.65 0.19 11.13
C GLN A 35 -3.68 -0.38 12.11
N THR A 36 -4.93 -0.52 11.66
CA THR A 36 -6.01 -1.09 12.47
C THR A 36 -5.67 -2.51 12.96
N SER A 37 -5.12 -3.36 12.08
CA SER A 37 -4.72 -4.71 12.44
C SER A 37 -3.57 -4.75 13.44
N CYS A 38 -2.57 -3.88 13.27
CA CYS A 38 -1.44 -3.76 14.19
C CYS A 38 -1.88 -3.29 15.58
N GLU A 39 -2.70 -2.22 15.64
CA GLU A 39 -3.22 -1.69 16.90
C GLU A 39 -4.04 -2.74 17.65
N LYS A 40 -4.98 -3.41 16.96
CA LYS A 40 -5.75 -4.52 17.55
C LYS A 40 -4.85 -5.62 18.10
N LYS A 41 -3.80 -5.98 17.37
CA LYS A 41 -2.87 -7.02 17.80
C LYS A 41 -2.09 -6.59 19.04
N MET A 42 -1.62 -5.34 19.09
CA MET A 42 -0.92 -4.80 20.25
C MET A 42 -1.83 -4.75 21.49
N THR A 43 -3.06 -4.26 21.36
CA THR A 43 -4.04 -4.27 22.45
C THR A 43 -4.29 -5.68 22.96
N SER A 44 -4.43 -6.66 22.05
CA SER A 44 -4.60 -8.07 22.45
C SER A 44 -3.40 -8.63 23.23
N PHE A 45 -2.19 -8.09 23.04
CA PHE A 45 -1.05 -8.50 23.85
C PHE A 45 -1.05 -7.85 25.24
N VAL A 46 -1.57 -6.61 25.36
CA VAL A 46 -1.64 -5.88 26.63
C VAL A 46 -2.77 -6.40 27.53
N GLU A 47 -3.92 -6.78 26.97
CA GLU A 47 -5.08 -7.27 27.73
C GLU A 47 -4.94 -8.71 28.25
N ASN A 48 -3.99 -9.49 27.71
CA ASN A 48 -3.73 -10.88 28.10
C ASN A 48 -2.56 -11.03 29.09
N HIS A 49 -2.06 -9.92 29.64
CA HIS A 49 -1.04 -9.86 30.70
C HIS A 49 -1.58 -9.09 31.91
#